data_AF-A0A1G5KDF3-F1
#
_entry.id   AF-A0A1G5KDF3-F1
#
_cell.length_a   1.000
_cell.length_b   1.000
_cell.length_c   1.000
_cell.angle_alpha   90.00
_cell.angle_beta   90.00
_cell.angle_gamma   90.00
#
_symmetry.space_group_name_H-M   'P 1'
#
loop_
_entity.id
_entity.type
_entity.pdbx_description
1 polymer ?
#
loop_
_entity_poly.entity_id
_entity_poly.type
_entity_poly.pdbx_seq_one_letter_code
_entity_poly.pdbx_strand_id
1 'polypeptide(L)'
;MLVYKYRGGNFERDLLSLENNYYWASNFDQLNDATENAVGHDLFLEQLAFINSILRNGDNESKNIVESSLKNLLSHNKRMGIYSLSKTYLNELLWAHYGNSHKGFCIEYNKEELLKSLEYENPFPFKIKYKKIPPEIDILDMLPNKNNIIRKIAGVKSKRWKYEKEFRIVHDDYGNQFYNYNAVKSIYFGLRMIQEEKTELINRLKGRGIKYFQIERLDKTYNFTAKEIIDHNGDEKTYLTQIPNSITKHKPIKFEITKQKFFKLNLLGEIEIRLESIINNDEIFWLANTVKNIIFQTATRIFISYYIEGQKDDFIPWATSNFADNKFEIKINDYHDL
;
A
#
# COMPACT_ATOMS: atom_id res chain seq x y z
N MET A 1 -14.98 2.06 3.36
CA MET A 1 -14.84 3.48 2.93
C MET A 1 -13.84 3.56 1.79
N LEU A 2 -14.08 4.39 0.77
CA LEU A 2 -13.22 4.50 -0.41
C LEU A 2 -12.20 5.65 -0.27
N VAL A 3 -11.01 5.47 -0.82
CA VAL A 3 -9.91 6.46 -0.86
C VAL A 3 -9.21 6.40 -2.22
N TYR A 4 -8.65 7.52 -2.65
CA TYR A 4 -8.27 7.73 -4.05
C TYR A 4 -6.82 8.17 -4.18
N LYS A 5 -6.11 7.64 -5.19
CA LYS A 5 -4.76 8.07 -5.53
C LYS A 5 -4.69 8.52 -6.98
N TYR A 6 -4.40 9.81 -7.18
CA TYR A 6 -4.13 10.37 -8.49
C TYR A 6 -2.71 9.98 -8.94
N ARG A 7 -2.59 9.63 -10.22
CA ARG A 7 -1.37 9.17 -10.91
C ARG A 7 -1.23 9.89 -12.25
N GLY A 8 0.01 10.08 -12.68
CA GLY A 8 0.31 10.85 -13.87
C GLY A 8 1.76 11.31 -13.92
N GLY A 9 2.22 11.60 -15.14
CA GLY A 9 3.57 12.08 -15.44
C GLY A 9 4.45 10.97 -16.02
N ASN A 10 4.44 9.78 -15.41
CA ASN A 10 5.11 8.60 -15.93
C ASN A 10 4.14 7.41 -15.91
N PHE A 11 3.51 7.17 -17.06
CA PHE A 11 2.49 6.14 -17.23
C PHE A 11 3.02 4.74 -16.92
N GLU A 12 4.15 4.35 -17.51
CA GLU A 12 4.72 3.00 -17.34
C GLU A 12 5.06 2.69 -15.89
N ARG A 13 5.73 3.61 -15.19
CA ARG A 13 6.05 3.45 -13.76
C ARG A 13 4.78 3.26 -12.93
N ASP A 14 3.76 4.10 -13.17
CA ASP A 14 2.53 4.07 -12.39
C ASP A 14 1.72 2.79 -12.68
N LEU A 15 1.70 2.32 -13.93
CA LEU A 15 1.06 1.06 -14.33
C LEU A 15 1.79 -0.16 -13.75
N LEU A 16 3.13 -0.19 -13.81
CA LEU A 16 3.93 -1.25 -13.19
C LEU A 16 3.66 -1.38 -11.69
N SER A 17 3.39 -0.27 -10.99
CA SER A 17 3.05 -0.32 -9.57
C SER A 17 1.71 -1.02 -9.30
N LEU A 18 0.72 -0.83 -10.17
CA LEU A 18 -0.57 -1.53 -10.10
C LEU A 18 -0.42 -3.01 -10.45
N GLU A 19 0.31 -3.32 -11.52
CA GLU A 19 0.56 -4.70 -11.96
C GLU A 19 1.24 -5.53 -10.86
N ASN A 20 2.23 -4.93 -10.21
CA ASN A 20 3.00 -5.57 -9.14
C ASN A 20 2.42 -5.36 -7.73
N ASN A 21 1.21 -4.80 -7.61
CA ASN A 21 0.46 -4.64 -6.35
C ASN A 21 1.22 -3.88 -5.26
N TYR A 22 1.90 -2.79 -5.62
CA TYR A 22 2.57 -1.95 -4.63
C TYR A 22 2.30 -0.47 -4.86
N TYR A 23 2.57 0.33 -3.83
CA TYR A 23 2.69 1.77 -3.97
C TYR A 23 4.01 2.24 -3.35
N TRP A 24 4.55 3.34 -3.89
CA TRP A 24 5.68 4.03 -3.27
C TRP A 24 5.18 4.93 -2.14
N ALA A 25 5.65 4.68 -0.92
CA ALA A 25 5.54 5.57 0.22
C ALA A 25 6.73 6.55 0.19
N SER A 26 6.46 7.81 -0.12
CA SER A 26 7.49 8.84 -0.28
C SER A 26 8.07 9.27 1.06
N ASN A 27 9.38 9.56 1.10
CA ASN A 27 9.91 10.35 2.21
C ASN A 27 9.42 11.81 2.09
N PHE A 28 9.66 12.60 3.14
CA PHE A 28 9.19 13.98 3.18
C PHE A 28 9.78 14.90 2.10
N ASP A 29 11.04 14.69 1.74
CA ASP A 29 11.73 15.51 0.73
C ASP A 29 11.14 15.33 -0.67
N GLN A 30 10.36 14.27 -0.89
CA GLN A 30 9.68 13.95 -2.15
C GLN A 30 8.22 14.39 -2.20
N LEU A 31 7.68 14.97 -1.13
CA LEU A 31 6.31 15.48 -1.10
C LEU A 31 6.24 16.84 -1.82
N ASN A 32 5.08 17.14 -2.40
CA ASN A 32 4.96 18.27 -3.33
C ASN A 32 4.73 19.64 -2.65
N ASP A 33 4.37 19.66 -1.38
CA ASP A 33 4.19 20.89 -0.61
C ASP A 33 5.51 21.26 0.07
N ALA A 34 6.10 22.41 -0.27
CA ALA A 34 7.35 22.86 0.35
C ALA A 34 7.20 23.19 1.86
N THR A 35 5.96 23.33 2.35
CA THR A 35 5.65 23.52 3.77
C THR A 35 5.21 22.24 4.46
N GLU A 36 5.29 21.10 3.76
CA GLU A 36 5.12 19.78 4.34
C GLU A 36 6.14 19.62 5.48
N ASN A 37 5.71 19.05 6.61
CA ASN A 37 6.51 18.96 7.85
C ASN A 37 6.96 20.26 8.51
N ALA A 38 6.39 21.41 8.15
CA ALA A 38 6.57 22.59 8.98
C ALA A 38 6.04 22.27 10.39
N VAL A 39 6.95 22.17 11.36
CA VAL A 39 6.68 21.90 12.78
C VAL A 39 7.61 22.79 13.61
N GLY A 40 7.03 23.56 14.51
CA GLY A 40 7.78 24.36 15.48
C GLY A 40 8.38 23.47 16.56
N HIS A 41 9.54 23.85 17.08
CA HIS A 41 10.20 23.16 18.18
C HIS A 41 10.70 24.13 19.26
N ASP A 42 10.29 25.41 19.19
CA ASP A 42 10.69 26.44 20.14
C ASP A 42 10.19 26.11 21.56
N LEU A 43 8.91 25.75 21.70
CA LEU A 43 8.34 25.26 22.96
C LEU A 43 9.10 24.05 23.53
N PHE A 44 9.52 23.11 22.69
CA PHE A 44 10.33 21.97 23.13
C PHE A 44 11.67 22.42 23.69
N LEU A 45 12.36 23.36 23.03
CA LEU A 45 13.62 23.92 23.50
C LEU A 45 13.45 24.70 24.82
N GLU A 46 12.38 25.49 24.95
CA GLU A 46 12.06 26.22 26.18
C GLU A 46 11.80 25.28 27.37
N GLN A 47 10.97 24.24 27.16
CA GLN A 47 10.66 23.23 28.17
C GLN A 47 11.91 22.47 28.60
N LEU A 48 12.78 22.11 27.66
CA LEU A 48 14.05 21.46 27.95
C LEU A 48 15.02 22.37 28.71
N ALA A 49 15.14 23.64 28.33
CA ALA A 49 15.96 24.60 29.04
C ALA A 49 15.51 24.76 30.49
N PHE A 50 14.18 24.81 30.71
CA PHE A 50 13.59 24.87 32.04
C PHE A 50 13.90 23.62 32.87
N ILE A 51 13.71 22.41 32.34
CA ILE A 51 14.03 21.16 33.05
C ILE A 51 15.52 21.10 33.41
N ASN A 52 16.41 21.46 32.48
CA ASN A 52 17.85 21.52 32.74
C ASN A 52 18.22 22.53 33.83
N SER A 53 17.48 23.64 33.96
CA SER A 53 17.72 24.63 35.02
C SER A 53 17.34 24.13 36.41
N ILE A 54 16.36 23.22 36.49
CA ILE A 54 15.88 22.61 37.75
C ILE A 54 16.77 21.42 38.16
N LEU A 55 17.19 20.61 37.19
CA LEU A 55 18.14 19.51 37.41
C LEU A 55 19.53 20.12 37.64
N ARG A 56 19.87 20.38 38.90
CA ARG A 56 21.06 21.09 39.40
C ARG A 56 22.45 20.50 39.05
N ASN A 57 22.61 19.73 37.97
CA ASN A 57 23.89 19.38 37.37
C ASN A 57 23.87 19.78 35.88
N GLY A 58 24.34 20.99 35.60
CA GLY A 58 24.56 21.50 34.24
C GLY A 58 25.78 20.88 33.57
N ASP A 59 25.81 19.56 33.45
CA ASP A 59 26.88 18.86 32.75
C ASP A 59 26.61 18.76 31.24
N ASN A 60 27.69 18.68 30.45
CA ASN A 60 27.65 18.46 29.00
C ASN A 60 26.78 17.25 28.60
N GLU A 61 26.58 16.30 29.51
CA GLU A 61 25.77 15.09 29.32
C GLU A 61 24.28 15.40 29.07
N SER A 62 23.67 16.32 29.82
CA SER A 62 22.26 16.72 29.62
C SER A 62 22.04 17.43 28.27
N LYS A 63 22.99 18.27 27.85
CA LYS A 63 22.97 18.90 26.51
C LYS A 63 23.11 17.86 25.41
N ASN A 64 23.97 16.85 25.59
CA ASN A 64 24.14 15.76 24.64
C ASN A 64 22.89 14.88 24.53
N ILE A 65 22.16 14.64 25.62
CA ILE A 65 20.88 13.92 25.61
C ILE A 65 19.81 14.70 24.82
N VAL A 66 19.77 16.02 24.98
CA VAL A 66 18.86 16.90 24.22
C VAL A 66 19.18 16.89 22.73
N GLU A 67 20.44 17.13 22.38
CA GLU A 67 20.86 17.13 20.97
C GLU A 67 20.63 15.77 20.32
N SER A 68 20.93 14.67 21.03
CA SER A 68 20.71 13.33 20.50
C SER A 68 19.23 13.00 20.33
N SER A 69 18.37 13.40 21.26
CA SER A 69 16.90 13.21 21.14
C SER A 69 16.32 13.99 19.96
N LEU A 70 16.74 15.25 19.79
CA LEU A 70 16.32 16.07 18.64
C LEU A 70 16.86 15.50 17.33
N LYS A 71 18.16 15.13 17.29
CA LYS A 71 18.77 14.47 16.12
C LYS A 71 18.07 13.16 15.76
N ASN A 72 17.68 12.36 16.76
CA ASN A 72 16.94 11.11 16.57
C ASN A 72 15.53 11.33 16.03
N LEU A 73 14.82 12.35 16.50
CA LEU A 73 13.51 12.70 15.96
C LEU A 73 13.62 13.16 14.50
N LEU A 74 14.56 14.07 14.22
CA LEU A 74 14.77 14.59 12.88
C LEU A 74 15.26 13.50 11.91
N SER A 75 16.10 12.57 12.37
CA SER A 75 16.56 11.45 11.55
C SER A 75 15.45 10.43 11.31
N HIS A 76 14.62 10.14 12.31
CA HIS A 76 13.46 9.25 12.15
C HIS A 76 12.45 9.80 11.14
N ASN A 77 12.19 11.12 11.17
CA ASN A 77 11.34 11.77 10.18
C ASN A 77 11.83 11.49 8.75
N LYS A 78 13.12 11.63 8.47
CA LYS A 78 13.67 11.42 7.12
C LYS A 78 13.51 9.97 6.61
N ARG A 79 13.37 9.01 7.52
CA ARG A 79 13.18 7.60 7.20
C ARG A 79 11.71 7.25 6.91
N MET A 80 10.76 7.98 7.48
CA MET A 80 9.33 7.68 7.36
C MET A 80 8.86 7.67 5.90
N GLY A 81 7.99 6.71 5.58
CA GLY A 81 7.30 6.61 4.30
C GLY A 81 5.89 7.16 4.39
N ILE A 82 5.48 7.99 3.42
CA ILE A 82 4.17 8.61 3.39
C ILE A 82 3.44 8.28 2.10
N TYR A 83 2.23 7.76 2.27
CA TYR A 83 1.30 7.56 1.19
C TYR A 83 0.05 8.43 1.34
N SER A 84 0.03 9.52 0.59
CA SER A 84 -1.07 10.48 0.55
C SER A 84 -2.20 10.04 -0.39
N LEU A 85 -3.40 9.88 0.17
CA LEU A 85 -4.64 9.54 -0.52
C LEU A 85 -5.66 10.68 -0.37
N SER A 86 -6.61 10.79 -1.29
CA SER A 86 -7.76 11.69 -1.19
C SER A 86 -9.03 10.92 -0.84
N LYS A 87 -10.07 11.64 -0.40
CA LYS A 87 -11.44 11.12 -0.27
C LYS A 87 -12.35 11.51 -1.44
N THR A 88 -11.79 12.08 -2.50
CA THR A 88 -12.54 12.49 -3.68
C THR A 88 -11.74 12.19 -4.93
N TYR A 89 -12.43 11.75 -5.99
CA TYR A 89 -11.88 11.59 -7.34
C TYR A 89 -12.33 12.72 -8.30
N LEU A 90 -13.28 13.57 -7.89
CA LEU A 90 -13.85 14.64 -8.73
C LEU A 90 -13.23 16.03 -8.52
N ASN A 91 -12.19 16.17 -7.69
CA ASN A 91 -11.63 17.50 -7.43
C ASN A 91 -10.75 17.95 -8.61
N GLU A 92 -11.05 19.12 -9.16
CA GLU A 92 -10.35 19.69 -10.32
C GLU A 92 -8.88 20.01 -10.08
N LEU A 93 -8.55 20.54 -8.91
CA LEU A 93 -7.16 20.87 -8.57
C LEU A 93 -6.32 19.61 -8.41
N LEU A 94 -6.90 18.54 -7.86
CA LEU A 94 -6.20 17.26 -7.76
C LEU A 94 -5.89 16.65 -9.14
N TRP A 95 -6.83 16.73 -10.09
CA TRP A 95 -6.56 16.31 -11.46
C TRP A 95 -5.53 17.19 -12.17
N ALA A 96 -5.56 18.50 -11.95
CA ALA A 96 -4.60 19.43 -12.53
C ALA A 96 -3.18 19.18 -12.01
N HIS A 97 -3.02 19.02 -10.69
CA HIS A 97 -1.73 18.86 -10.03
C HIS A 97 -1.18 17.44 -10.09
N TYR A 98 -2.00 16.42 -9.80
CA TYR A 98 -1.55 15.05 -9.60
C TYR A 98 -1.99 14.09 -10.71
N GLY A 99 -3.04 14.44 -11.44
CA GLY A 99 -3.51 13.69 -12.62
C GLY A 99 -2.82 14.08 -13.92
N ASN A 100 -1.60 14.66 -13.85
CA ASN A 100 -0.84 15.15 -15.00
C ASN A 100 -1.68 16.05 -15.94
N SER A 101 -2.30 17.10 -15.39
CA SER A 101 -3.21 17.97 -16.15
C SER A 101 -4.32 17.19 -16.86
N HIS A 102 -4.94 16.25 -16.14
CA HIS A 102 -5.98 15.32 -16.63
C HIS A 102 -5.55 14.28 -17.67
N LYS A 103 -4.25 14.09 -17.92
CA LYS A 103 -3.74 13.05 -18.82
C LYS A 103 -3.52 11.70 -18.14
N GLY A 104 -3.45 11.69 -16.80
CA GLY A 104 -3.27 10.47 -16.03
C GLY A 104 -4.58 9.81 -15.59
N PHE A 105 -4.52 9.06 -14.49
CA PHE A 105 -5.64 8.30 -13.95
C PHE A 105 -5.72 8.42 -12.42
N CYS A 106 -6.83 7.98 -11.84
CA CYS A 106 -7.06 7.96 -10.40
C CYS A 106 -7.46 6.56 -9.96
N ILE A 107 -6.75 6.01 -8.98
CA ILE A 107 -6.98 4.67 -8.43
C ILE A 107 -7.91 4.79 -7.24
N GLU A 108 -8.99 4.03 -7.21
CA GLU A 108 -9.87 3.88 -6.05
C GLU A 108 -9.53 2.61 -5.29
N TYR A 109 -9.29 2.78 -4.00
CA TYR A 109 -9.07 1.70 -3.06
C TYR A 109 -10.26 1.53 -2.12
N ASN A 110 -10.62 0.28 -1.84
CA ASN A 110 -11.25 -0.06 -0.57
C ASN A 110 -10.20 0.11 0.55
N LYS A 111 -10.41 1.13 1.39
CA LYS A 111 -9.48 1.45 2.49
C LYS A 111 -9.35 0.29 3.49
N GLU A 112 -10.45 -0.40 3.84
CA GLU A 112 -10.39 -1.48 4.83
C GLU A 112 -9.53 -2.65 4.31
N GLU A 113 -9.72 -3.05 3.05
CA GLU A 113 -8.91 -4.09 2.42
C GLU A 113 -7.45 -3.68 2.25
N LEU A 114 -7.19 -2.42 1.87
CA LEU A 114 -5.84 -1.87 1.76
C LEU A 114 -5.11 -1.93 3.10
N LEU A 115 -5.75 -1.47 4.19
CA LEU A 115 -5.13 -1.49 5.52
C LEU A 115 -4.96 -2.90 6.07
N LYS A 116 -5.92 -3.81 5.84
CA LYS A 116 -5.81 -5.21 6.23
C LYS A 116 -4.58 -5.87 5.59
N SER A 117 -4.28 -5.55 4.33
CA SER A 117 -3.10 -6.11 3.65
C SER A 117 -1.76 -5.63 4.23
N LEU A 118 -1.77 -4.58 5.03
CA LEU A 118 -0.58 -3.98 5.65
C LEU A 118 -0.51 -4.25 7.16
N GLU A 119 -1.39 -5.10 7.72
CA GLU A 119 -1.55 -5.24 9.18
C GLU A 119 -0.25 -5.66 9.90
N TYR A 120 0.59 -6.46 9.25
CA TYR A 120 1.88 -6.92 9.78
C TYR A 120 3.02 -5.88 9.64
N GLU A 121 2.76 -4.76 8.96
CA GLU A 121 3.71 -3.66 8.79
C GLU A 121 3.51 -2.53 9.80
N ASN A 122 2.50 -2.64 10.68
CA ASN A 122 2.14 -1.62 11.67
C ASN A 122 2.03 -0.19 11.11
N PRO A 123 1.29 0.04 10.01
CA PRO A 123 1.16 1.37 9.44
C PRO A 123 0.40 2.30 10.38
N PHE A 124 0.61 3.61 10.21
CA PHE A 124 -0.09 4.68 10.94
C PHE A 124 -1.08 5.41 10.01
N PRO A 125 -2.32 4.91 9.86
CA PRO A 125 -3.33 5.56 9.05
C PRO A 125 -4.04 6.69 9.80
N PHE A 126 -4.19 7.87 9.17
CA PHE A 126 -4.97 8.96 9.75
C PHE A 126 -5.45 9.99 8.73
N LYS A 127 -6.46 10.77 9.13
CA LYS A 127 -6.95 11.95 8.39
C LYS A 127 -6.06 13.16 8.71
N ILE A 128 -5.79 14.00 7.72
CA ILE A 128 -5.05 15.24 7.93
C ILE A 128 -5.87 16.30 8.66
N LYS A 129 -5.23 16.97 9.62
CA LYS A 129 -5.74 18.17 10.29
C LYS A 129 -5.22 19.41 9.56
N TYR A 130 -6.14 20.26 9.11
CA TYR A 130 -5.78 21.46 8.36
C TYR A 130 -5.71 22.69 9.27
N LYS A 131 -4.53 23.29 9.42
CA LYS A 131 -4.27 24.45 10.30
C LYS A 131 -3.67 25.65 9.53
N LYS A 132 -3.82 26.85 10.09
CA LYS A 132 -3.17 28.07 9.54
C LYS A 132 -1.71 28.18 9.96
N ILE A 133 -1.38 27.61 11.12
CA ILE A 133 -0.08 27.66 11.76
C ILE A 133 0.38 26.19 11.94
N PRO A 134 1.66 25.89 11.67
CA PRO A 134 2.30 24.64 12.05
C PRO A 134 1.98 24.17 13.47
N PRO A 135 1.96 22.85 13.74
CA PRO A 135 1.96 22.35 15.11
C PRO A 135 3.32 22.61 15.76
N GLU A 136 3.34 22.53 17.09
CA GLU A 136 4.54 22.65 17.89
C GLU A 136 4.80 21.35 18.64
N ILE A 137 6.05 20.90 18.62
CA ILE A 137 6.52 19.76 19.40
C ILE A 137 6.72 20.23 20.84
N ASP A 138 6.32 19.39 21.79
CA ASP A 138 6.55 19.57 23.20
C ASP A 138 7.25 18.34 23.79
N ILE A 139 7.71 18.43 25.03
CA ILE A 139 8.49 17.36 25.66
C ILE A 139 7.70 16.09 25.91
N LEU A 140 6.38 16.17 26.02
CA LEU A 140 5.52 15.01 26.20
C LEU A 140 5.43 14.17 24.92
N ASP A 141 5.72 14.76 23.76
CA ASP A 141 5.83 14.00 22.51
C ASP A 141 7.04 13.06 22.47
N MET A 142 8.03 13.25 23.35
CA MET A 142 9.19 12.36 23.46
C MET A 142 8.90 11.12 24.31
N LEU A 143 7.75 11.09 25.00
CA LEU A 143 7.30 9.89 25.71
C LEU A 143 7.07 8.75 24.71
N PRO A 144 7.21 7.46 25.12
CA PRO A 144 7.21 6.30 24.23
C PRO A 144 5.92 6.04 23.42
N ASN A 145 4.98 6.98 23.36
CA ASN A 145 3.80 6.93 22.51
C ASN A 145 4.09 7.48 21.10
N LYS A 146 4.76 6.66 20.27
CA LYS A 146 5.13 6.97 18.88
C LYS A 146 3.98 7.53 18.03
N ASN A 147 2.73 7.13 18.31
CA ASN A 147 1.55 7.59 17.57
C ASN A 147 1.32 9.10 17.65
N ASN A 148 1.65 9.73 18.78
CA ASN A 148 1.37 11.15 18.99
C ASN A 148 2.31 12.03 18.18
N ILE A 149 3.61 11.74 18.22
CA ILE A 149 4.61 12.51 17.49
C ILE A 149 4.47 12.34 15.97
N ILE A 150 4.24 11.12 15.48
CA ILE A 150 3.98 10.86 14.05
C ILE A 150 2.76 11.66 13.56
N ARG A 151 1.68 11.71 14.35
CA ARG A 151 0.48 12.49 14.01
C ARG A 151 0.71 14.00 14.06
N LYS A 152 1.59 14.50 14.93
CA LYS A 152 1.93 15.93 14.94
C LYS A 152 2.73 16.30 13.69
N ILE A 153 3.72 15.48 13.32
CA ILE A 153 4.63 15.78 12.22
C ILE A 153 3.97 15.54 10.86
N ALA A 154 3.43 14.35 10.64
CA ALA A 154 2.87 13.95 9.35
C ALA A 154 1.35 14.18 9.24
N GLY A 155 0.68 14.61 10.31
CA GLY A 155 -0.79 14.71 10.38
C GLY A 155 -1.37 16.12 10.31
N VAL A 156 -0.54 17.15 10.12
CA VAL A 156 -0.97 18.54 10.00
C VAL A 156 -0.50 19.14 8.70
N LYS A 157 -1.40 19.84 8.00
CA LYS A 157 -1.10 20.52 6.73
C LYS A 157 -1.73 21.91 6.69
N SER A 158 -1.21 22.79 5.84
CA SER A 158 -1.77 24.14 5.66
C SER A 158 -3.24 24.09 5.23
N LYS A 159 -4.07 24.99 5.78
CA LYS A 159 -5.50 25.13 5.43
C LYS A 159 -5.74 25.35 3.93
N ARG A 160 -4.74 25.85 3.19
CA ARG A 160 -4.84 26.02 1.72
C ARG A 160 -5.08 24.70 1.01
N TRP A 161 -4.56 23.59 1.53
CA TRP A 161 -4.70 22.25 0.96
C TRP A 161 -5.94 21.48 1.45
N LYS A 162 -6.87 22.13 2.18
CA LYS A 162 -8.07 21.47 2.73
C LYS A 162 -8.92 20.78 1.66
N TYR A 163 -8.89 21.28 0.41
CA TYR A 163 -9.64 20.72 -0.71
C TYR A 163 -9.21 19.29 -1.08
N GLU A 164 -7.98 18.88 -0.74
CA GLU A 164 -7.46 17.53 -1.02
C GLU A 164 -8.20 16.44 -0.24
N LYS A 165 -8.83 16.80 0.90
CA LYS A 165 -9.51 15.87 1.81
C LYS A 165 -8.62 14.67 2.19
N GLU A 166 -7.35 14.95 2.44
CA GLU A 166 -6.27 13.97 2.50
C GLU A 166 -6.44 12.95 3.65
N PHE A 167 -6.02 11.74 3.35
CA PHE A 167 -5.85 10.61 4.26
C PHE A 167 -4.45 10.05 4.02
N ARG A 168 -3.65 9.86 5.07
CA ARG A 168 -2.30 9.31 4.95
C ARG A 168 -2.24 7.92 5.53
N ILE A 169 -1.44 7.07 4.89
CA ILE A 169 -0.87 5.88 5.49
C ILE A 169 0.62 6.16 5.67
N VAL A 170 1.10 6.12 6.90
CA VAL A 170 2.50 6.39 7.22
C VAL A 170 3.18 5.11 7.66
N HIS A 171 4.40 4.91 7.18
CA HIS A 171 5.24 3.74 7.41
C HIS A 171 6.53 4.17 8.11
N ASP A 172 7.15 3.27 8.87
CA ASP A 172 8.45 3.51 9.49
C ASP A 172 9.54 3.78 8.44
N ASP A 173 9.40 3.20 7.24
CA ASP A 173 10.34 3.28 6.13
C ASP A 173 9.66 3.76 4.84
N TYR A 174 10.30 4.70 4.14
CA TYR A 174 9.96 5.03 2.76
C TYR A 174 10.32 3.89 1.81
N GLY A 175 9.59 3.81 0.70
CA GLY A 175 9.82 2.77 -0.31
C GLY A 175 8.54 2.05 -0.74
N ASN A 176 8.72 0.90 -1.37
CA ASN A 176 7.62 0.07 -1.84
C ASN A 176 6.88 -0.57 -0.66
N GLN A 177 5.55 -0.44 -0.69
CA GLN A 177 4.65 -1.12 0.23
C GLN A 177 3.66 -1.93 -0.61
N PHE A 178 3.61 -3.23 -0.36
CA PHE A 178 2.80 -4.17 -1.13
C PHE A 178 1.41 -4.30 -0.52
N TYR A 179 0.40 -4.48 -1.35
CA TYR A 179 -0.99 -4.60 -0.91
C TYR A 179 -1.69 -5.74 -1.64
N ASN A 180 -2.81 -6.20 -1.08
CA ASN A 180 -3.63 -7.21 -1.75
C ASN A 180 -4.35 -6.59 -2.96
N TYR A 181 -4.19 -7.16 -4.15
CA TYR A 181 -4.75 -6.60 -5.40
C TYR A 181 -6.26 -6.28 -5.32
N ASN A 182 -7.02 -7.03 -4.51
CA ASN A 182 -8.45 -6.81 -4.30
C ASN A 182 -8.74 -5.42 -3.72
N ALA A 183 -7.79 -4.78 -3.05
CA ALA A 183 -7.96 -3.44 -2.52
C ALA A 183 -8.27 -2.40 -3.60
N VAL A 184 -7.81 -2.59 -4.84
CA VAL A 184 -8.16 -1.72 -5.98
C VAL A 184 -9.53 -2.12 -6.52
N LYS A 185 -10.48 -1.19 -6.50
CA LYS A 185 -11.86 -1.43 -6.95
C LYS A 185 -12.16 -0.82 -8.31
N SER A 186 -11.68 0.41 -8.51
CA SER A 186 -11.97 1.17 -9.72
C SER A 186 -10.78 2.00 -10.16
N ILE A 187 -10.70 2.27 -11.46
CA ILE A 187 -9.75 3.22 -12.05
C ILE A 187 -10.54 4.25 -12.88
N TYR A 188 -10.27 5.52 -12.61
CA TYR A 188 -10.86 6.65 -13.33
C TYR A 188 -9.82 7.25 -14.27
N PHE A 189 -10.13 7.33 -15.55
CA PHE A 189 -9.27 7.98 -16.55
C PHE A 189 -9.56 9.48 -16.61
N GLY A 190 -8.49 10.28 -16.65
CA GLY A 190 -8.61 11.73 -16.76
C GLY A 190 -9.25 12.14 -18.10
N LEU A 191 -9.80 13.36 -18.15
CA LEU A 191 -10.48 13.90 -19.33
C LEU A 191 -9.63 13.88 -20.61
N ARG A 192 -8.30 13.92 -20.46
CA ARG A 192 -7.32 14.05 -21.56
C ARG A 192 -6.41 12.83 -21.69
N MET A 193 -6.68 11.75 -20.97
CA MET A 193 -5.92 10.51 -21.13
C MET A 193 -6.19 9.93 -22.52
N ILE A 194 -5.13 9.51 -23.20
CA ILE A 194 -5.21 9.00 -24.58
C ILE A 194 -5.76 7.57 -24.61
N GLN A 195 -6.34 7.15 -25.73
CA GLN A 195 -7.05 5.87 -25.80
C GLN A 195 -6.10 4.67 -25.72
N GLU A 196 -4.88 4.84 -26.21
CA GLU A 196 -3.82 3.82 -26.22
C GLU A 196 -3.44 3.43 -24.79
N GLU A 197 -3.14 4.41 -23.93
CA GLU A 197 -2.80 4.20 -22.51
C GLU A 197 -3.97 3.58 -21.73
N LYS A 198 -5.22 3.98 -22.01
CA LYS A 198 -6.40 3.35 -21.37
C LYS A 198 -6.48 1.88 -21.72
N THR A 199 -6.32 1.56 -22.99
CA THR A 199 -6.41 0.19 -23.51
C THR A 199 -5.30 -0.68 -22.95
N GLU A 200 -4.07 -0.16 -22.90
CA GLU A 200 -2.94 -0.85 -22.29
C GLU A 200 -3.16 -1.14 -20.80
N LEU A 201 -3.61 -0.14 -20.03
CA LEU A 201 -3.89 -0.30 -18.61
C LEU A 201 -4.97 -1.34 -18.34
N ILE A 202 -6.07 -1.31 -19.10
CA ILE A 202 -7.15 -2.32 -19.00
C ILE A 202 -6.58 -3.72 -19.29
N ASN A 203 -5.80 -3.87 -20.36
CA ASN A 203 -5.23 -5.16 -20.77
C ASN A 203 -4.23 -5.73 -19.75
N ARG A 204 -3.36 -4.90 -19.17
CA ARG A 204 -2.36 -5.33 -18.18
C ARG A 204 -2.97 -5.66 -16.81
N LEU A 205 -4.16 -5.14 -16.53
CA LEU A 205 -4.89 -5.38 -15.28
C LEU A 205 -6.09 -6.34 -15.46
N LYS A 206 -6.19 -7.01 -16.61
CA LYS A 206 -7.26 -7.97 -16.92
C LYS A 206 -7.41 -9.03 -15.83
N GLY A 207 -8.66 -9.49 -15.64
CA GLY A 207 -8.95 -10.59 -14.72
C GLY A 207 -8.94 -10.22 -13.23
N ARG A 208 -8.74 -8.95 -12.88
CA ARG A 208 -8.74 -8.47 -11.47
C ARG A 208 -10.11 -8.03 -10.97
N GLY A 209 -11.09 -7.89 -11.87
CA GLY A 209 -12.42 -7.37 -11.54
C GLY A 209 -12.42 -5.89 -11.15
N ILE A 210 -11.53 -5.10 -11.75
CA ILE A 210 -11.46 -3.64 -11.59
C ILE A 210 -12.50 -2.99 -12.51
N LYS A 211 -13.24 -2.01 -12.00
CA LYS A 211 -14.15 -1.19 -12.81
C LYS A 211 -13.42 0.01 -13.42
N TYR A 212 -13.78 0.39 -14.64
CA TYR A 212 -13.15 1.50 -15.34
C TYR A 212 -14.14 2.62 -15.61
N PHE A 213 -13.70 3.87 -15.47
CA PHE A 213 -14.54 5.04 -15.65
C PHE A 213 -13.81 6.13 -16.43
N GLN A 214 -14.52 6.82 -17.32
CA GLN A 214 -14.06 8.06 -17.94
C GLN A 214 -14.55 9.25 -17.10
N ILE A 215 -13.64 10.15 -16.69
CA ILE A 215 -14.06 11.44 -16.17
C ILE A 215 -14.54 12.32 -17.33
N GLU A 216 -15.71 12.93 -17.16
CA GLU A 216 -16.33 13.85 -18.11
C GLU A 216 -16.69 15.16 -17.40
N ARG A 217 -16.70 16.27 -18.15
CA ARG A 217 -17.21 17.55 -17.65
C ARG A 217 -18.72 17.59 -17.80
N LEU A 218 -19.42 17.97 -16.74
CA LEU A 218 -20.85 18.24 -16.81
C LEU A 218 -21.10 19.54 -17.57
N ASP A 219 -21.92 19.46 -18.61
CA ASP A 219 -22.22 20.58 -19.50
C ASP A 219 -22.66 21.83 -18.75
N LYS A 220 -22.11 22.98 -19.16
CA LYS A 220 -22.38 24.31 -18.58
C LYS A 220 -22.04 24.43 -17.09
N THR A 221 -21.19 23.56 -16.54
CA THR A 221 -20.69 23.66 -15.16
C THR A 221 -19.17 23.47 -15.08
N TYR A 222 -18.60 23.77 -13.91
CA TYR A 222 -17.22 23.40 -13.54
C TYR A 222 -17.10 22.01 -12.90
N ASN A 223 -18.20 21.26 -12.84
CA ASN A 223 -18.22 19.97 -12.17
C ASN A 223 -17.84 18.82 -13.10
N PHE A 224 -17.32 17.75 -12.50
CA PHE A 224 -17.03 16.51 -13.20
C PHE A 224 -18.01 15.40 -12.79
N THR A 225 -18.18 14.46 -13.70
CA THR A 225 -18.86 13.17 -13.47
C THR A 225 -17.95 12.03 -13.94
N ALA A 226 -18.31 10.81 -13.58
CA ALA A 226 -17.65 9.60 -14.04
C ALA A 226 -18.64 8.72 -14.80
N LYS A 227 -18.28 8.32 -16.01
CA LYS A 227 -19.06 7.41 -16.86
C LYS A 227 -18.36 6.06 -16.92
N GLU A 228 -19.07 4.99 -16.55
CA GLU A 228 -18.52 3.62 -16.59
C GLU A 228 -18.15 3.23 -18.03
N ILE A 229 -16.99 2.60 -18.17
CA ILE A 229 -16.48 2.03 -19.41
C ILE A 229 -16.56 0.51 -19.29
N ILE A 230 -17.07 -0.14 -20.33
CA ILE A 230 -17.14 -1.59 -20.40
C ILE A 230 -15.72 -2.13 -20.62
N ASP A 231 -15.28 -3.05 -19.76
CA ASP A 231 -14.05 -3.80 -19.96
C ASP A 231 -14.25 -4.79 -21.12
N HIS A 232 -13.49 -4.61 -22.20
CA HIS A 232 -13.58 -5.49 -23.38
C HIS A 232 -13.00 -6.89 -23.11
N ASN A 233 -12.30 -7.11 -21.99
CA ASN A 233 -11.84 -8.43 -21.54
C ASN A 233 -12.91 -9.19 -20.74
N GLY A 234 -14.04 -8.56 -20.42
CA GLY A 234 -15.13 -9.12 -19.63
C GLY A 234 -14.88 -9.06 -18.11
N ASP A 235 -15.88 -9.50 -17.35
CA ASP A 235 -15.92 -9.36 -15.89
C ASP A 235 -15.32 -10.57 -15.13
N GLU A 236 -14.79 -11.57 -15.85
CA GLU A 236 -14.29 -12.79 -15.23
C GLU A 236 -13.03 -12.54 -14.41
N LYS A 237 -13.06 -12.93 -13.13
CA LYS A 237 -11.92 -12.80 -12.21
C LYS A 237 -11.00 -13.99 -12.32
N THR A 238 -9.94 -13.85 -13.11
CA THR A 238 -8.94 -14.90 -13.38
C THR A 238 -7.58 -14.64 -12.74
N TYR A 239 -7.30 -13.41 -12.30
CA TYR A 239 -6.03 -13.03 -11.71
C TYR A 239 -5.91 -13.56 -10.28
N LEU A 240 -4.93 -14.43 -10.03
CA LEU A 240 -4.68 -15.08 -8.73
C LEU A 240 -5.91 -15.80 -8.15
N THR A 241 -6.71 -16.43 -9.00
CA THR A 241 -7.88 -17.24 -8.62
C THR A 241 -7.89 -18.63 -9.25
N GLN A 242 -6.98 -18.90 -10.18
CA GLN A 242 -6.88 -20.17 -10.87
C GLN A 242 -5.48 -20.43 -11.43
N ILE A 243 -5.13 -21.71 -11.56
CA ILE A 243 -4.04 -22.19 -12.42
C ILE A 243 -4.59 -22.23 -13.85
N PRO A 244 -4.00 -21.50 -14.81
CA PRO A 244 -4.58 -21.38 -16.14
C PRO A 244 -4.43 -22.68 -16.95
N ASN A 245 -5.29 -22.84 -17.94
CA ASN A 245 -5.27 -23.99 -18.87
C ASN A 245 -3.94 -24.16 -19.63
N SER A 246 -3.18 -23.08 -19.83
CA SER A 246 -1.84 -23.13 -20.42
C SER A 246 -0.84 -23.91 -19.56
N ILE A 247 -1.10 -24.04 -18.27
CA ILE A 247 -0.27 -24.78 -17.31
C ILE A 247 -0.87 -26.16 -17.06
N THR A 248 -2.18 -26.25 -16.82
CA THR A 248 -2.83 -27.54 -16.58
C THR A 248 -2.85 -28.41 -17.83
N LYS A 249 -2.91 -27.83 -19.03
CA LYS A 249 -3.16 -28.50 -20.33
C LYS A 249 -4.60 -29.00 -20.51
N HIS A 250 -5.50 -28.63 -19.60
CA HIS A 250 -6.93 -28.97 -19.65
C HIS A 250 -7.75 -27.79 -19.11
N LYS A 251 -8.76 -28.01 -18.28
CA LYS A 251 -9.53 -26.89 -17.70
C LYS A 251 -8.68 -26.12 -16.67
N PRO A 252 -8.91 -24.81 -16.47
CA PRO A 252 -8.33 -24.09 -15.34
C PRO A 252 -8.74 -24.74 -14.03
N ILE A 253 -7.83 -24.72 -13.04
CA ILE A 253 -8.09 -25.26 -11.70
C ILE A 253 -8.15 -24.08 -10.74
N LYS A 254 -9.31 -23.85 -10.12
CA LYS A 254 -9.50 -22.72 -9.21
C LYS A 254 -8.78 -22.92 -7.89
N PHE A 255 -8.41 -21.81 -7.28
CA PHE A 255 -7.89 -21.77 -5.94
C PHE A 255 -8.30 -20.51 -5.19
N GLU A 256 -8.30 -20.59 -3.87
CA GLU A 256 -8.57 -19.49 -2.96
C GLU A 256 -7.39 -19.30 -2.01
N ILE A 257 -6.91 -18.07 -1.87
CA ILE A 257 -5.94 -17.72 -0.83
C ILE A 257 -6.72 -17.46 0.47
N THR A 258 -6.64 -18.39 1.41
CA THR A 258 -7.42 -18.36 2.66
C THR A 258 -6.69 -17.59 3.77
N LYS A 259 -5.36 -17.57 3.72
CA LYS A 259 -4.52 -16.83 4.68
C LYS A 259 -3.25 -16.34 4.00
N GLN A 260 -2.84 -15.12 4.32
CA GLN A 260 -1.63 -14.49 3.80
C GLN A 260 -1.01 -13.62 4.90
N LYS A 261 0.27 -13.86 5.21
CA LYS A 261 1.04 -13.08 6.20
C LYS A 261 2.43 -12.76 5.64
N PHE A 262 2.91 -11.56 5.90
CA PHE A 262 4.27 -11.15 5.56
C PHE A 262 4.95 -10.48 6.75
N PHE A 263 6.02 -11.10 7.23
CA PHE A 263 6.82 -10.60 8.34
C PHE A 263 8.06 -9.87 7.80
N LYS A 264 7.92 -8.55 7.63
CA LYS A 264 8.92 -7.68 7.00
C LYS A 264 10.31 -7.76 7.65
N LEU A 265 10.40 -7.85 8.99
CA LEU A 265 11.67 -7.90 9.72
C LEU A 265 12.55 -9.10 9.33
N ASN A 266 11.93 -10.26 9.08
CA ASN A 266 12.63 -11.50 8.75
C ASN A 266 12.49 -11.86 7.26
N LEU A 267 11.85 -11.00 6.46
CA LEU A 267 11.51 -11.22 5.05
C LEU A 267 10.82 -12.59 4.83
N LEU A 268 9.90 -12.94 5.72
CA LEU A 268 9.22 -14.24 5.74
C LEU A 268 7.77 -14.11 5.27
N GLY A 269 7.38 -14.88 4.26
CA GLY A 269 6.00 -15.03 3.81
C GLY A 269 5.36 -16.34 4.31
N GLU A 270 4.11 -16.29 4.73
CA GLU A 270 3.27 -17.46 5.00
C GLU A 270 1.97 -17.33 4.23
N ILE A 271 1.55 -18.39 3.55
CA ILE A 271 0.31 -18.40 2.79
C ILE A 271 -0.34 -19.77 2.79
N GLU A 272 -1.67 -19.77 2.87
CA GLU A 272 -2.50 -20.97 2.76
C GLU A 272 -3.38 -20.82 1.52
N ILE A 273 -3.41 -21.88 0.72
CA ILE A 273 -4.13 -21.91 -0.55
C ILE A 273 -5.04 -23.14 -0.55
N ARG A 274 -6.33 -22.93 -0.78
CA ARG A 274 -7.30 -24.00 -1.00
C ARG A 274 -7.48 -24.21 -2.50
N LEU A 275 -7.28 -25.44 -2.96
CA LEU A 275 -7.40 -25.87 -4.36
C LEU A 275 -8.74 -26.58 -4.56
N GLU A 276 -9.41 -26.37 -5.70
CA GLU A 276 -10.65 -27.10 -6.03
C GLU A 276 -10.43 -28.60 -6.29
N SER A 277 -9.20 -29.00 -6.64
CA SER A 277 -8.81 -30.39 -6.90
C SER A 277 -7.31 -30.58 -6.72
N ILE A 278 -6.89 -31.85 -6.65
CA ILE A 278 -5.47 -32.21 -6.68
C ILE A 278 -4.81 -31.73 -7.97
N ILE A 279 -3.55 -31.34 -7.84
CA ILE A 279 -2.67 -30.88 -8.92
C ILE A 279 -1.37 -31.69 -8.92
N ASN A 280 -0.65 -31.73 -10.04
CA ASN A 280 0.64 -32.40 -10.14
C ASN A 280 1.81 -31.51 -9.68
N ASN A 281 3.02 -32.08 -9.58
CA ASN A 281 4.21 -31.34 -9.13
C ASN A 281 4.54 -30.10 -9.98
N ASP A 282 4.34 -30.13 -11.30
CA ASP A 282 4.62 -29.00 -12.18
C ASP A 282 3.64 -27.83 -11.92
N GLU A 283 2.38 -28.16 -11.68
CA GLU A 283 1.33 -27.21 -11.31
C GLU A 283 1.57 -26.60 -9.93
N ILE A 284 1.99 -27.40 -8.93
CA ILE A 284 2.42 -26.90 -7.61
C ILE A 284 3.61 -25.95 -7.78
N PHE A 285 4.61 -26.35 -8.55
CA PHE A 285 5.80 -25.53 -8.79
C PHE A 285 5.44 -24.21 -9.46
N TRP A 286 4.55 -24.23 -10.45
CA TRP A 286 4.06 -23.01 -11.09
C TRP A 286 3.36 -22.08 -10.10
N LEU A 287 2.47 -22.63 -9.27
CA LEU A 287 1.72 -21.85 -8.28
C LEU A 287 2.66 -21.27 -7.21
N ALA A 288 3.62 -22.07 -6.73
CA ALA A 288 4.63 -21.63 -5.78
C ALA A 288 5.47 -20.47 -6.32
N ASN A 289 5.93 -20.57 -7.57
CA ASN A 289 6.65 -19.47 -8.24
C ASN A 289 5.77 -18.23 -8.43
N THR A 290 4.50 -18.42 -8.80
CA THR A 290 3.54 -17.32 -8.94
C THR A 290 3.37 -16.58 -7.62
N VAL A 291 3.21 -17.30 -6.52
CA VAL A 291 3.13 -16.74 -5.16
C VAL A 291 4.41 -15.97 -4.82
N LYS A 292 5.60 -16.54 -5.06
CA LYS A 292 6.88 -15.86 -4.80
C LYS A 292 7.05 -14.58 -5.61
N ASN A 293 6.72 -14.63 -6.90
CA ASN A 293 7.00 -13.53 -7.83
C ASN A 293 5.93 -12.43 -7.82
N ILE A 294 4.71 -12.74 -7.38
CA ILE A 294 3.60 -11.78 -7.39
C ILE A 294 3.26 -11.30 -5.98
N ILE A 295 3.17 -12.21 -5.01
CA ILE A 295 2.69 -11.91 -3.64
C ILE A 295 3.87 -11.60 -2.72
N PHE A 296 4.94 -12.41 -2.76
CA PHE A 296 6.08 -12.32 -1.84
C PHE A 296 7.38 -11.94 -2.54
N GLN A 297 7.33 -10.88 -3.37
CA GLN A 297 8.44 -10.43 -4.22
C GLN A 297 9.76 -10.24 -3.44
N THR A 298 9.69 -9.66 -2.24
CA THR A 298 10.86 -9.36 -1.40
C THR A 298 11.18 -10.42 -0.36
N ALA A 299 10.36 -11.47 -0.22
CA ALA A 299 10.59 -12.49 0.80
C ALA A 299 11.80 -13.37 0.43
N THR A 300 12.66 -13.64 1.41
CA THR A 300 13.78 -14.60 1.26
C THR A 300 13.36 -16.00 1.67
N ARG A 301 12.31 -16.12 2.47
CA ARG A 301 11.71 -17.39 2.90
C ARG A 301 10.20 -17.35 2.73
N ILE A 302 9.61 -18.45 2.24
CA ILE A 302 8.16 -18.57 2.09
C ILE A 302 7.73 -19.97 2.52
N PHE A 303 6.67 -20.04 3.31
CA PHE A 303 5.94 -21.28 3.60
C PHE A 303 4.58 -21.23 2.91
N ILE A 304 4.35 -22.16 2.00
CA ILE A 304 3.08 -22.33 1.28
C ILE A 304 2.46 -23.65 1.72
N SER A 305 1.24 -23.59 2.23
CA SER A 305 0.42 -24.74 2.56
C SER A 305 -0.73 -24.85 1.56
N TYR A 306 -0.88 -26.02 0.94
CA TYR A 306 -1.98 -26.31 0.02
C TYR A 306 -2.97 -27.27 0.67
N TYR A 307 -4.25 -26.93 0.58
CA TYR A 307 -5.38 -27.72 1.06
C TYR A 307 -6.30 -28.06 -0.11
N ILE A 308 -6.93 -29.22 -0.09
CA ILE A 308 -7.91 -29.59 -1.12
C ILE A 308 -9.32 -29.30 -0.62
N GLU A 309 -10.18 -28.74 -1.46
CA GLU A 309 -11.59 -28.53 -1.13
C GLU A 309 -12.27 -29.85 -0.75
N GLY A 310 -12.95 -29.88 0.40
CA GLY A 310 -13.64 -31.07 0.89
C GLY A 310 -12.76 -32.13 1.56
N GLN A 311 -11.46 -31.87 1.76
CA GLN A 311 -10.59 -32.77 2.51
C GLN A 311 -11.10 -32.96 3.96
N LYS A 312 -10.85 -34.15 4.54
CA LYS A 312 -11.39 -34.52 5.86
C LYS A 312 -10.67 -33.87 7.04
N ASP A 313 -9.38 -33.54 6.89
CA ASP A 313 -8.55 -32.95 7.95
C ASP A 313 -7.98 -31.60 7.48
N ASP A 314 -8.56 -30.52 7.98
CA ASP A 314 -8.10 -29.15 7.68
C ASP A 314 -6.89 -28.71 8.52
N PHE A 315 -6.39 -29.55 9.43
CA PHE A 315 -5.20 -29.24 10.22
C PHE A 315 -3.90 -29.59 9.50
N ILE A 316 -3.93 -30.54 8.57
CA ILE A 316 -2.76 -31.01 7.82
C ILE A 316 -2.89 -30.57 6.36
N PRO A 317 -1.92 -29.82 5.81
CA PRO A 317 -1.95 -29.49 4.39
C PRO A 317 -1.72 -30.73 3.54
N TRP A 318 -2.44 -30.86 2.43
CA TRP A 318 -2.23 -31.91 1.43
C TRP A 318 -0.82 -31.84 0.83
N ALA A 319 -0.35 -30.63 0.53
CA ALA A 319 1.02 -30.41 0.07
C ALA A 319 1.61 -29.13 0.68
N THR A 320 2.93 -29.00 0.63
CA THR A 320 3.63 -27.77 0.99
C THR A 320 4.67 -27.40 -0.06
N SER A 321 4.96 -26.11 -0.17
CA SER A 321 6.12 -25.58 -0.90
C SER A 321 6.87 -24.60 -0.02
N ASN A 322 8.14 -24.89 0.23
CA ASN A 322 9.02 -24.05 1.03
C ASN A 322 10.05 -23.39 0.12
N PHE A 323 10.08 -22.05 0.12
CA PHE A 323 11.13 -21.29 -0.58
C PHE A 323 12.23 -20.91 0.42
N ALA A 324 13.46 -21.27 0.12
CA ALA A 324 14.67 -20.81 0.82
C ALA A 324 15.88 -20.98 -0.10
N ASP A 325 16.93 -20.18 0.09
CA ASP A 325 18.18 -20.26 -0.69
C ASP A 325 17.97 -20.29 -2.22
N ASN A 326 17.00 -19.48 -2.69
CA ASN A 326 16.57 -19.38 -4.09
C ASN A 326 16.07 -20.70 -4.72
N LYS A 327 15.57 -21.62 -3.90
CA LYS A 327 15.01 -22.90 -4.35
C LYS A 327 13.69 -23.20 -3.65
N PHE A 328 12.86 -23.96 -4.34
CA PHE A 328 11.65 -24.54 -3.76
C PHE A 328 11.90 -26.01 -3.38
N GLU A 329 11.44 -26.38 -2.19
CA GLU A 329 11.25 -27.76 -1.78
C GLU A 329 9.75 -28.03 -1.71
N ILE A 330 9.28 -29.01 -2.50
CA ILE A 330 7.87 -29.41 -2.55
C ILE A 330 7.71 -30.75 -1.85
N LYS A 331 6.72 -30.85 -0.97
CA LYS A 331 6.35 -32.10 -0.31
C LYS A 331 4.85 -32.33 -0.44
N ILE A 332 4.46 -33.50 -0.91
CA ILE A 332 3.07 -33.96 -0.90
C ILE A 332 2.94 -34.96 0.25
N ASN A 333 1.91 -34.81 1.07
CA ASN A 333 1.64 -35.73 2.16
C ASN A 333 0.77 -36.89 1.63
N ASP A 334 1.24 -38.13 1.83
CA ASP A 334 0.55 -39.35 1.37
C ASP A 334 -0.73 -39.68 2.15
N TYR A 335 -1.00 -38.96 3.24
CA TYR A 335 -2.24 -39.10 3.99
C TYR A 335 -3.30 -38.27 3.30
N HIS A 336 -4.16 -38.89 2.47
CA HIS A 336 -5.60 -38.64 2.48
C HIS A 336 -6.33 -39.62 1.54
N ASP A 337 -7.26 -40.39 2.12
CA ASP A 337 -8.45 -40.86 1.41
C ASP A 337 -9.30 -39.64 1.06
N LEU A 338 -9.11 -39.11 -0.16
CA LEU A 338 -9.95 -38.05 -0.75
C LEU A 338 -11.43 -38.42 -0.71
#